data_AF-X7F1H1-F1
#
_entry.id   AF-X7F1H1-F1
#
_cell.length_a   1.000
_cell.length_b   1.000
_cell.length_c   1.000
_cell.angle_alpha   90.00
_cell.angle_beta   90.00
_cell.angle_gamma   90.00
#
_symmetry.space_group_name_H-M   'P 1'
#
loop_
_entity.id
_entity.type
_entity.pdbx_description
1 polymer ?
#
loop_
_entity_poly.entity_id
_entity_poly.type
_entity_poly.pdbx_seq_one_letter_code
_entity_poly.pdbx_strand_id
1 'polypeptide(L)'
;MYSRLMMVPGDRPFWLTNQDTLPQLMTMTIGDKPIWMPPSGDLSEAPGGFLLGRPVRFSEFAQTLGDRGDLQLISPKGYYGARRASGVKFASSIHLYFDYATEAFRWTFRYGGQPHLSKPVAPKNGNATKSHFVTLAERA
;
A
#
# COMPACT_ATOMS: atom_id res chain seq x y z
N MET A 1 -14.12 0.90 7.89
CA MET A 1 -12.88 1.53 7.38
C MET A 1 -13.15 2.63 6.37
N TYR A 2 -13.97 2.37 5.34
CA TYR A 2 -14.21 3.30 4.23
C TYR A 2 -14.65 4.72 4.68
N SER A 3 -15.53 4.83 5.68
CA SER A 3 -16.01 6.11 6.24
C SER A 3 -14.95 6.92 7.01
N ARG A 4 -13.84 6.28 7.41
CA ARG A 4 -12.73 6.90 8.15
C ARG A 4 -11.58 7.34 7.25
N LEU A 5 -11.62 6.98 5.96
CA LEU A 5 -10.58 7.37 5.02
C LEU A 5 -10.70 8.87 4.71
N MET A 6 -9.62 9.59 4.97
CA MET A 6 -9.43 10.97 4.51
C MET A 6 -8.69 10.94 3.18
N MET A 7 -9.19 11.66 2.18
CA MET A 7 -8.58 11.73 0.85
C MET A 7 -8.20 13.17 0.53
N VAL A 8 -7.09 13.32 -0.18
CA VAL A 8 -6.66 14.58 -0.78
C VAL A 8 -7.27 14.67 -2.20
N PRO A 9 -7.62 15.87 -2.70
CA PRO A 9 -8.12 16.02 -4.07
C PRO A 9 -7.23 15.33 -5.12
N GLY A 10 -7.86 14.54 -6.00
CA GLY A 10 -7.20 13.78 -7.05
C GLY A 10 -6.37 12.58 -6.55
N ASP A 11 -6.57 12.14 -5.31
CA ASP A 11 -5.92 10.93 -4.80
C ASP A 11 -6.54 9.65 -5.38
N ARG A 12 -5.77 8.56 -5.37
CA ARG A 12 -6.20 7.22 -5.81
C ARG A 12 -5.97 6.20 -4.69
N PRO A 13 -6.90 6.11 -3.72
CA PRO A 13 -6.76 5.18 -2.61
C PRO A 13 -6.88 3.73 -3.05
N PHE A 14 -6.14 2.85 -2.38
CA PHE A 14 -6.10 1.41 -2.65
C PHE A 14 -6.09 0.62 -1.34
N TRP A 15 -6.41 -0.67 -1.42
CA TRP A 15 -6.29 -1.61 -0.31
C TRP A 15 -4.91 -2.26 -0.35
N LEU A 16 -4.23 -2.33 0.79
CA LEU A 16 -2.98 -3.04 0.97
C LEU A 16 -3.21 -4.21 1.93
N THR A 17 -2.77 -5.41 1.53
CA THR A 17 -2.93 -6.62 2.32
C THR A 17 -1.85 -7.66 2.00
N ASN A 18 -1.73 -8.70 2.82
CA ASN A 18 -0.85 -9.84 2.57
C ASN A 18 -1.57 -10.87 1.66
N GLN A 19 -0.82 -11.69 0.93
CA GLN A 19 -1.36 -12.80 0.15
C GLN A 19 -2.09 -13.84 1.01
N ASP A 20 -1.76 -13.96 2.30
CA ASP A 20 -2.44 -14.86 3.25
C ASP A 20 -3.93 -14.55 3.42
N THR A 21 -4.38 -13.35 3.01
CA THR A 21 -5.80 -12.97 3.02
C THR A 21 -6.60 -13.46 1.81
N LEU A 22 -5.93 -14.01 0.78
CA LEU A 22 -6.55 -14.48 -0.45
C LEU A 22 -7.66 -15.52 -0.22
N PRO A 23 -7.48 -16.57 0.62
CA PRO A 23 -8.53 -17.56 0.85
C PRO A 23 -9.83 -16.92 1.37
N GLN A 24 -9.71 -15.92 2.25
CA GLN A 24 -10.88 -15.21 2.75
C GLN A 24 -11.46 -14.27 1.69
N LEU A 25 -10.63 -13.47 1.00
CA LEU A 25 -11.08 -12.52 -0.03
C LEU A 25 -11.88 -13.18 -1.15
N MET A 26 -11.48 -14.39 -1.58
CA MET A 26 -12.17 -15.15 -2.63
C MET A 26 -13.58 -15.59 -2.23
N THR A 27 -13.86 -15.73 -0.94
CA THR A 27 -15.16 -16.22 -0.44
C THR A 27 -16.10 -15.10 0.01
N MET A 28 -15.63 -13.84 0.03
CA MET A 28 -16.42 -12.71 0.53
C MET A 28 -17.52 -12.29 -0.45
N THR A 29 -18.76 -12.29 0.02
CA THR A 29 -19.94 -11.82 -0.72
C THR A 29 -20.69 -10.74 0.05
N ILE A 30 -21.40 -9.87 -0.68
CA ILE A 30 -22.45 -9.01 -0.13
C ILE A 30 -23.77 -9.47 -0.76
N GLY A 31 -24.62 -10.11 0.05
CA GLY A 31 -25.75 -10.88 -0.46
C GLY A 31 -25.22 -11.99 -1.37
N ASP A 32 -25.77 -12.10 -2.58
CA ASP A 32 -25.40 -13.13 -3.55
C ASP A 32 -24.27 -12.71 -4.52
N LYS A 33 -23.65 -11.54 -4.31
CA LYS A 33 -22.61 -11.01 -5.20
C LYS A 33 -21.23 -11.03 -4.54
N PRO A 34 -20.19 -11.57 -5.20
CA PRO A 34 -18.83 -11.45 -4.70
C PRO A 34 -18.41 -9.98 -4.62
N ILE A 35 -17.78 -9.60 -3.51
CA ILE A 35 -17.37 -8.20 -3.24
C ILE A 35 -16.04 -7.85 -3.92
N TRP A 36 -15.24 -8.86 -4.23
CA TRP A 36 -13.92 -8.74 -4.82
C TRP A 36 -13.93 -9.35 -6.22
N MET A 37 -13.88 -8.49 -7.23
CA MET A 37 -13.88 -8.90 -8.64
C MET A 37 -13.04 -7.94 -9.49
N PRO A 38 -12.56 -8.39 -10.66
CA PRO A 38 -12.02 -7.50 -11.69
C PRO A 38 -13.06 -6.48 -12.19
N PRO A 39 -12.65 -5.31 -12.72
CA PRO A 39 -13.58 -4.31 -13.25
C PRO A 39 -14.47 -4.81 -14.39
N SER A 40 -13.99 -5.80 -15.14
CA SER A 40 -14.71 -6.45 -16.25
C SER A 40 -15.81 -7.41 -15.78
N GLY A 41 -15.84 -7.78 -14.49
CA GLY A 41 -16.79 -8.76 -13.94
C GLY A 41 -16.50 -10.22 -14.31
N ASP A 42 -15.42 -10.48 -15.06
CA ASP A 42 -14.94 -11.82 -15.40
C ASP A 42 -13.67 -12.14 -14.59
N LEU A 43 -13.42 -13.43 -14.32
CA LEU A 43 -12.26 -13.92 -13.56
C LEU A 43 -10.97 -14.01 -14.39
N SER A 44 -11.01 -13.55 -15.64
CA SER A 44 -9.87 -13.60 -16.58
C SER A 44 -8.61 -12.87 -16.08
N GLU A 45 -8.75 -11.90 -15.16
CA GLU A 45 -7.63 -11.15 -14.56
C GLU A 45 -7.45 -11.42 -13.05
N ALA A 46 -8.01 -12.52 -12.52
CA ALA A 46 -7.78 -12.96 -11.15
C ALA A 46 -6.32 -13.43 -10.95
N PRO A 47 -5.73 -13.31 -9.73
CA PRO A 47 -6.30 -12.81 -8.48
C PRO A 47 -6.18 -11.27 -8.34
N GLY A 48 -6.18 -10.50 -9.44
CA GLY A 48 -6.31 -9.05 -9.39
C GLY A 48 -7.78 -8.64 -9.26
N GLY A 49 -8.09 -7.65 -8.42
CA GLY A 49 -9.49 -7.25 -8.26
C GLY A 49 -9.68 -5.96 -7.48
N PHE A 50 -10.88 -5.40 -7.60
CA PHE A 50 -11.33 -4.23 -6.86
C PHE A 50 -12.19 -4.68 -5.69
N LEU A 51 -11.88 -4.15 -4.51
CA LEU A 51 -12.71 -4.29 -3.32
C LEU A 51 -13.41 -2.95 -3.08
N LEU A 52 -14.74 -2.94 -3.12
CA LEU A 52 -15.56 -1.73 -2.94
C LEU A 52 -15.11 -0.55 -3.85
N GLY A 53 -14.81 -0.86 -5.12
CA GLY A 53 -14.40 0.14 -6.11
C GLY A 53 -12.96 0.66 -5.96
N ARG A 54 -12.10 0.01 -5.17
CA ARG A 54 -10.68 0.34 -5.04
C ARG A 54 -9.80 -0.87 -5.30
N PRO A 55 -8.65 -0.71 -5.99
CA PRO A 55 -7.80 -1.84 -6.29
C PRO A 55 -7.20 -2.43 -5.01
N VAL A 56 -7.08 -3.76 -4.96
CA VAL A 56 -6.35 -4.49 -3.92
C VAL A 56 -4.91 -4.69 -4.39
N ARG A 57 -3.95 -4.44 -3.50
CA ARG A 57 -2.52 -4.64 -3.74
C ARG A 57 -1.96 -5.54 -2.65
N PHE A 58 -1.19 -6.54 -3.07
CA PHE A 58 -0.50 -7.45 -2.17
C PHE A 58 0.89 -6.94 -1.83
N SER A 59 1.29 -7.09 -0.57
CA SER A 59 2.60 -6.67 -0.08
C SER A 59 3.00 -7.51 1.13
N GLU A 60 4.21 -8.05 1.10
CA GLU A 60 4.83 -8.78 2.22
C GLU A 60 4.96 -7.95 3.51
N PHE A 61 4.91 -6.63 3.39
CA PHE A 61 4.94 -5.72 4.54
C PHE A 61 3.60 -5.60 5.29
N ALA A 62 2.52 -6.12 4.72
CA ALA A 62 1.23 -6.21 5.43
C ALA A 62 1.26 -7.42 6.38
N GLN A 63 0.59 -7.27 7.53
CA GLN A 63 0.55 -8.34 8.53
C GLN A 63 -0.30 -9.52 8.06
N THR A 64 -0.14 -10.65 8.73
CA THR A 64 -0.92 -11.86 8.55
C THR A 64 -2.39 -11.65 8.92
N LEU A 65 -3.27 -12.49 8.37
CA LEU A 65 -4.71 -12.36 8.57
C LEU A 65 -5.07 -12.43 10.07
N GLY A 66 -5.86 -11.46 10.55
CA GLY A 66 -6.30 -11.38 11.94
C GLY A 66 -5.46 -10.43 12.81
N ASP A 67 -4.21 -10.17 12.43
CA ASP A 67 -3.34 -9.23 13.11
C ASP A 67 -3.67 -7.78 12.74
N ARG A 68 -3.31 -6.84 13.63
CA ARG A 68 -3.47 -5.41 13.34
C ARG A 68 -2.67 -5.00 12.11
N GLY A 69 -3.37 -4.66 11.03
CA GLY A 69 -2.74 -4.22 9.78
C GLY A 69 -2.72 -5.27 8.68
N ASP A 70 -3.47 -6.37 8.86
CA ASP A 70 -3.83 -7.36 7.85
C ASP A 70 -4.46 -6.75 6.59
N LEU A 71 -5.40 -5.82 6.77
CA LEU A 71 -6.06 -5.06 5.73
C LEU A 71 -5.97 -3.57 6.03
N GLN A 72 -5.42 -2.83 5.08
CA GLN A 72 -5.20 -1.39 5.19
C GLN A 72 -5.82 -0.66 4.02
N LEU A 73 -6.49 0.44 4.29
CA LEU A 73 -7.01 1.37 3.29
C LEU A 73 -6.14 2.62 3.29
N ILE A 74 -5.46 2.84 2.17
CA ILE A 74 -4.39 3.83 2.06
C ILE A 74 -4.75 4.88 1.03
N SER A 75 -4.67 6.15 1.44
CA SER A 75 -4.66 7.35 0.60
C SER A 75 -3.20 7.79 0.36
N PRO A 76 -2.55 7.41 -0.75
CA PRO A 76 -1.12 7.62 -0.94
C PRO A 76 -0.71 9.11 -0.96
N LYS A 77 -1.56 10.02 -1.45
CA LYS A 77 -1.29 11.46 -1.36
C LYS A 77 -1.31 12.02 0.07
N GLY A 78 -1.72 11.23 1.07
CA GLY A 78 -1.55 11.55 2.48
C GLY A 78 -0.11 11.40 3.01
N TYR A 79 0.81 10.88 2.18
CA TYR A 79 2.23 10.79 2.47
C TYR A 79 3.02 11.80 1.64
N TYR A 80 3.90 12.54 2.29
CA TYR A 80 4.91 13.34 1.61
C TYR A 80 6.18 12.51 1.42
N GLY A 81 6.62 12.36 0.18
CA GLY A 81 7.90 11.76 -0.18
C GLY A 81 8.90 12.82 -0.66
N ALA A 82 10.09 12.83 -0.07
CA ALA A 82 11.21 13.66 -0.46
C ALA A 82 12.30 12.82 -1.13
N ARG A 83 12.81 13.27 -2.27
CA ARG A 83 14.03 12.72 -2.87
C ARG A 83 15.06 13.83 -3.04
N ARG A 84 16.35 13.49 -2.94
CA ARG A 84 17.39 14.48 -3.28
C ARG A 84 17.28 14.86 -4.75
N ALA A 85 17.35 16.16 -5.03
CA ALA A 85 17.31 16.69 -6.40
C ALA A 85 18.47 16.16 -7.26
N SER A 86 19.61 15.82 -6.64
CA SER A 86 20.78 15.26 -7.31
C SER A 86 20.58 13.83 -7.82
N GLY A 87 19.42 13.20 -7.60
CA GLY A 87 19.05 11.93 -8.20
C GLY A 87 19.85 10.74 -7.68
N VAL A 88 19.93 9.70 -8.51
CA VAL A 88 20.72 8.49 -8.22
C VAL A 88 22.18 8.78 -8.53
N LYS A 89 23.06 8.54 -7.57
CA LYS A 89 24.51 8.64 -7.77
C LYS A 89 25.06 7.29 -8.21
N PHE A 90 25.66 7.26 -9.39
CA PHE A 90 26.37 6.09 -9.90
C PHE A 90 27.87 6.22 -9.68
N ALA A 91 28.53 5.10 -9.37
CA ALA A 91 29.98 4.96 -9.37
C ALA A 91 30.32 3.56 -9.85
N SER A 92 31.35 3.43 -10.68
CA SER A 92 31.96 2.14 -10.99
C SER A 92 33.44 2.12 -10.60
N SER A 93 33.99 0.94 -10.37
CA SER A 93 35.39 0.77 -10.00
C SER A 93 35.92 -0.55 -10.55
N ILE A 94 36.95 -0.44 -11.38
CA ILE A 94 37.76 -1.57 -11.86
C ILE A 94 38.84 -1.98 -10.84
N HIS A 95 39.10 -1.16 -9.82
CA HIS A 95 40.20 -1.38 -8.88
C HIS A 95 39.82 -2.26 -7.69
N LEU A 96 38.54 -2.37 -7.34
CA LEU A 96 38.10 -3.10 -6.14
C LEU A 96 38.29 -4.63 -6.27
N TYR A 97 38.11 -5.17 -7.48
CA TYR A 97 38.21 -6.60 -7.79
C TYR A 97 39.10 -6.83 -9.02
N PHE A 98 40.24 -6.15 -9.05
CA PHE A 98 41.17 -6.16 -10.18
C PHE A 98 41.76 -7.55 -10.43
N ASP A 99 42.13 -8.27 -9.37
CA ASP A 99 42.65 -9.63 -9.38
C ASP A 99 41.64 -10.66 -9.90
N TYR A 100 40.35 -10.40 -9.71
CA TYR A 100 39.24 -11.23 -10.24
C TYR A 100 38.72 -10.77 -11.61
N ALA A 101 39.41 -9.82 -12.27
CA ALA A 101 38.99 -9.25 -13.56
C ALA A 101 37.51 -8.80 -13.59
N THR A 102 37.02 -8.21 -12.49
CA THR A 102 35.60 -7.83 -12.31
C THR A 102 35.46 -6.32 -12.05
N GLU A 103 34.44 -5.68 -12.64
CA GLU A 103 34.08 -4.28 -12.36
C GLU A 103 32.97 -4.20 -11.29
N ALA A 104 33.19 -3.39 -10.26
CA ALA A 104 32.19 -3.13 -9.23
C ALA A 104 31.31 -1.94 -9.60
N PHE A 105 29.99 -2.08 -9.46
CA PHE A 105 29.02 -1.02 -9.68
C PHE A 105 28.30 -0.64 -8.39
N ARG A 106 28.10 0.66 -8.15
CA ARG A 106 27.36 1.19 -7.01
C ARG A 106 26.37 2.26 -7.44
N TRP A 107 25.12 2.06 -7.08
CA TRP A 107 24.08 3.08 -7.13
C TRP A 107 23.71 3.51 -5.71
N THR A 108 23.67 4.81 -5.45
CA THR A 108 23.21 5.37 -4.18
C THR A 108 22.06 6.31 -4.43
N PHE A 109 20.92 6.01 -3.81
CA PHE A 109 19.73 6.83 -3.81
C PHE A 109 19.34 7.16 -2.37
N ARG A 110 18.81 8.36 -2.14
CA ARG A 110 18.26 8.75 -0.84
C ARG A 110 16.82 9.19 -1.02
N TYR A 111 15.96 8.52 -0.28
CA TYR A 111 14.55 8.83 -0.17
C TYR A 111 14.21 9.07 1.30
N GLY A 112 13.36 10.04 1.56
CA GLY A 112 12.76 10.29 2.85
C GLY A 112 11.29 10.57 2.68
N GLY A 113 10.57 10.69 3.79
CA GLY A 113 9.19 11.08 3.75
C GLY A 113 8.53 10.95 5.10
N GLN A 114 7.32 11.46 5.19
CA GLN A 114 6.48 11.34 6.37
C GLN A 114 5.00 11.53 6.01
N PRO A 115 4.07 10.96 6.79
CA PRO A 115 2.66 11.29 6.69
C PRO A 115 2.41 12.80 6.91
N HIS A 116 1.44 13.36 6.20
CA HIS A 116 0.99 14.74 6.44
C HIS A 116 0.35 14.93 7.83
N LEU A 117 -0.25 13.87 8.37
CA LEU A 117 -0.86 13.86 9.70
C LEU A 117 -0.04 12.98 10.64
N SER A 118 0.35 13.51 11.79
CA SER A 118 1.02 12.73 12.83
C SER A 118 0.06 11.82 13.61
N LYS A 119 -1.23 12.15 13.65
CA LYS A 119 -2.29 11.40 14.33
C LYS A 119 -3.62 11.52 13.57
N PRO A 120 -4.56 10.57 13.75
CA PRO A 120 -5.92 10.71 13.22
C PRO A 120 -6.60 11.98 13.71
N VAL A 121 -7.40 12.61 12.85
CA VAL A 121 -8.07 13.89 13.12
C VAL A 121 -9.57 13.70 13.35
N ALA A 122 -10.15 14.52 14.23
CA ALA A 122 -11.59 14.57 14.44
C ALA A 122 -12.26 15.40 13.31
N PRO A 123 -13.27 14.86 12.61
CA PRO A 123 -14.02 15.65 11.64
C PRO A 123 -14.91 16.67 12.35
N LYS A 124 -15.22 17.79 11.67
CA LYS A 124 -16.19 18.79 12.18
C LYS A 124 -17.56 18.17 12.49
N ASN A 125 -18.01 17.27 11.61
CA ASN A 125 -19.27 16.53 11.75
C ASN A 125 -18.95 15.03 11.79
N GLY A 126 -19.40 14.35 12.85
CA GLY A 126 -19.28 12.90 13.05
C GLY A 126 -18.32 12.50 14.18
N ASN A 127 -18.55 11.33 14.76
CA ASN A 127 -17.82 10.87 15.95
C ASN A 127 -16.55 10.08 15.63
N ALA A 128 -16.42 9.55 14.41
CA ALA A 128 -15.29 8.69 14.04
C ALA A 128 -14.08 9.50 13.55
N THR A 129 -12.90 9.19 14.09
CA THR A 129 -11.63 9.79 13.64
C THR A 129 -11.29 9.38 12.21
N LYS A 130 -10.71 10.33 11.46
CA LYS A 130 -10.30 10.15 10.07
C LYS A 130 -8.78 10.18 9.91
N SER A 131 -8.28 9.44 8.94
CA SER A 131 -6.84 9.34 8.62
C SER A 131 -6.65 8.99 7.15
N HIS A 132 -5.48 9.34 6.59
CA HIS A 132 -5.06 8.88 5.25
C HIS A 132 -4.69 7.40 5.23
N PHE A 133 -4.34 6.84 6.39
CA PHE A 133 -4.03 5.42 6.58
C PHE A 133 -4.98 4.85 7.62
N VAL A 134 -5.83 3.92 7.20
CA VAL A 134 -6.81 3.27 8.07
C VAL A 134 -6.54 1.78 8.05
N THR A 135 -6.38 1.16 9.22
CA THR A 135 -6.19 -0.29 9.37
C THR A 135 -7.35 -0.90 10.15
N LEU A 136 -7.56 -2.20 10.00
CA LEU A 136 -8.35 -2.95 10.99
C LEU A 136 -7.61 -3.02 12.32
N ALA A 137 -8.39 -3.18 13.39
CA ALA A 137 -7.86 -3.59 14.68
C ALA A 137 -7.62 -5.11 14.65
N GLU A 138 -6.77 -5.57 15.54
CA GLU A 138 -6.52 -6.99 15.80
C GLU A 138 -7.82 -7.72 16.15
N ARG A 139 -7.95 -8.95 15.65
CA ARG A 139 -9.13 -9.82 15.82
C ARG A 139 -8.78 -11.27 16.11
N ALA A 140 -7.48 -11.58 16.27
CA ALA A 140 -6.98 -12.86 16.75
C ALA A 140 -7.09 -12.95 18.28
#